data_AF-A0A922ZYQ8-F1
#
_entry.id   AF-A0A922ZYQ8-F1
#
_cell.length_a   1.000
_cell.length_b   1.000
_cell.length_c   1.000
_cell.angle_alpha   90.00
_cell.angle_beta   90.00
_cell.angle_gamma   90.00
#
_symmetry.space_group_name_H-M   'P 1'
#
loop_
_entity.id
_entity.type
_entity.pdbx_description
1 polymer ?
#
loop_
_entity_poly.entity_id
_entity_poly.type
_entity_poly.pdbx_seq_one_letter_code
_entity_poly.pdbx_strand_id
1 'polypeptide(L)'
;MTLGGGTSAPGVTDSEAFAQLLLDAGLVTPENLAYARQVKQRTGAHIDQVLISQGLLDSETLLLAEAHSWGIHPVDLAAVKFDDDLVRRVPGQRYIAENWLPLKRNAAGTIIVATARGVAPQRVERIRSLLGGGELQFVATTSWDIKNACLRLFHAEIADDAANELWRQNPAMSARITFSRSQKIIGALAVVLVVAAAVIWPAQTAIAALAIMSIVFLAGTSFKFLVAMRGARYDVVERITKAQVHALVDRDLPRYTVLVPVFREANIVGQLIRNLGGLDYPTEKLEVLILIEEEDDETRDAVLTSNPPPHFRIVTIPKGQPQTKPRACNVGLFFATGDFLVIYDAEDTPDPDQLKKAVVAFRRGGDETVCVQASLNYFNDRENALTRMFTLEYSYWFDYMLAGLDLGDLPIPLGGTSNHFRTSALIELGGWDPYNVTEDADLGIRASALGYRVGVINSTTMEEANTSIPNFIRQRSRWIKGYMQTTLVHARQPIALIRQIGLRRFLSFVLLIAGTPATFLGVIPFYIVTLFTIFLPVGALIELFPLWLLWLTLLNFVFGNVIMIYLSMMGPYKRGTFHLVLWALLNPVYWLLHSIAAYKGLWQLLTKPHYWEKTEHGLTTHVQHD
;
A
#
# COMPACT_ATOMS: atom_id res chain seq x y z
N MET A 1 -15.51 7.73 -9.90
CA MET A 1 -15.83 9.06 -10.47
C MET A 1 -14.74 9.43 -11.46
N THR A 2 -15.06 9.60 -12.75
CA THR A 2 -14.10 9.88 -13.82
C THR A 2 -13.61 11.33 -13.75
N LEU A 3 -12.44 11.55 -13.15
CA LEU A 3 -11.66 12.79 -13.28
C LEU A 3 -10.76 12.66 -14.51
N GLY A 4 -11.38 12.73 -15.70
CA GLY A 4 -10.67 12.78 -16.98
C GLY A 4 -10.26 14.22 -17.30
N GLY A 5 -9.02 14.38 -17.73
CA GLY A 5 -8.55 15.58 -18.44
C GLY A 5 -7.72 16.53 -17.58
N GLY A 6 -6.44 16.19 -17.39
CA GLY A 6 -5.41 17.15 -17.01
C GLY A 6 -5.22 18.19 -18.13
N THR A 7 -6.06 19.21 -18.16
CA THR A 7 -5.72 20.47 -18.81
C THR A 7 -4.81 21.22 -17.85
N SER A 8 -3.53 21.29 -18.18
CA SER A 8 -2.57 22.23 -17.60
C SER A 8 -3.25 23.59 -17.36
N ALA A 9 -3.36 23.99 -16.10
CA ALA A 9 -4.06 25.21 -15.73
C ALA A 9 -3.37 26.41 -16.39
N PRO A 10 -4.07 27.21 -17.22
CA PRO A 10 -3.53 28.46 -17.73
C PRO A 10 -3.63 29.47 -16.59
N GLY A 11 -2.52 29.73 -15.92
CA GLY A 11 -2.45 30.71 -14.85
C GLY A 11 -1.22 30.60 -14.00
N VAL A 12 -0.03 30.79 -14.59
CA VAL A 12 1.13 31.39 -13.92
C VAL A 12 1.87 32.21 -14.97
N THR A 13 2.06 33.48 -14.64
CA THR A 13 2.99 34.44 -15.23
C THR A 13 4.34 33.79 -15.58
N ASP A 14 5.00 34.29 -16.62
CA ASP A 14 6.36 33.92 -16.99
C ASP A 14 7.23 33.70 -15.73
N SER A 15 7.66 32.45 -15.50
CA SER A 15 8.43 32.03 -14.31
C SER A 15 9.58 32.98 -13.99
N GLU A 16 10.18 33.56 -15.04
CA GLU A 16 11.26 34.53 -14.91
C GLU A 16 10.78 35.92 -14.48
N ALA A 17 9.62 36.38 -14.93
CA ALA A 17 9.05 37.66 -14.51
C ALA A 17 8.72 37.65 -13.01
N PHE A 18 8.20 36.53 -12.51
CA PHE A 18 7.95 36.36 -11.08
C PHE A 18 9.25 36.24 -10.28
N ALA A 19 10.24 35.51 -10.81
CA ALA A 19 11.55 35.40 -10.16
C ALA A 19 12.28 36.77 -10.09
N GLN A 20 12.13 37.61 -11.11
CA GLN A 20 12.62 38.99 -11.09
C GLN A 20 11.89 39.84 -10.05
N LEU A 21 10.57 39.69 -9.90
CA LEU A 21 9.80 40.36 -8.86
C LEU A 21 10.33 40.00 -7.46
N LEU A 22 10.62 38.72 -7.20
CA LEU A 22 11.20 38.28 -5.93
C LEU A 22 12.58 38.90 -5.66
N LEU A 23 13.40 39.06 -6.71
CA LEU A 23 14.71 39.71 -6.63
C LEU A 23 14.58 41.21 -6.32
N ASP A 24 13.72 41.89 -7.07
CA ASP A 24 13.49 43.33 -6.92
C ASP A 24 12.89 43.67 -5.55
N ALA A 25 12.09 42.75 -4.98
CA ALA A 25 11.56 42.85 -3.62
C ALA A 25 12.60 42.48 -2.53
N GLY A 26 13.80 42.04 -2.90
CA GLY A 26 14.85 41.64 -1.95
C GLY A 26 14.55 40.35 -1.17
N LEU A 27 13.58 39.54 -1.64
CA LEU A 27 13.14 38.31 -0.97
C LEU A 27 14.05 37.11 -1.28
N VAL A 28 14.82 37.21 -2.36
CA VAL A 28 15.83 36.23 -2.77
C VAL A 28 17.07 36.94 -3.27
N THR A 29 18.25 36.31 -3.11
CA THR A 29 19.50 36.87 -3.62
C THR A 29 19.73 36.50 -5.09
N PRO A 30 20.61 37.22 -5.81
CA PRO A 30 21.05 36.82 -7.15
C PRO A 30 21.61 35.39 -7.18
N GLU A 31 22.33 34.97 -6.13
CA GLU A 31 22.86 33.60 -6.02
C GLU A 31 21.73 32.56 -5.90
N ASN A 32 20.72 32.82 -5.05
CA ASN A 32 19.55 31.94 -4.91
C ASN A 32 18.84 31.74 -6.26
N LEU A 33 18.67 32.82 -7.02
CA LEU A 33 18.06 32.80 -8.35
C LEU A 33 18.92 32.07 -9.38
N ALA A 34 20.23 32.28 -9.38
CA ALA A 34 21.15 31.58 -10.26
C ALA A 34 21.10 30.06 -10.01
N TYR A 35 21.09 29.65 -8.74
CA TYR A 35 20.90 28.26 -8.34
C TYR A 35 19.53 27.73 -8.79
N ALA A 36 18.45 28.47 -8.52
CA ALA A 36 17.11 28.05 -8.90
C ALA A 36 16.94 27.88 -10.42
N ARG A 37 17.58 28.74 -11.22
CA ARG A 37 17.62 28.63 -12.68
C ARG A 37 18.40 27.39 -13.13
N GLN A 38 19.52 27.08 -12.49
CA GLN A 38 20.30 25.86 -12.78
C GLN A 38 19.47 24.60 -12.51
N VAL A 39 18.78 24.55 -11.37
CA VAL A 39 17.90 23.43 -11.01
C VAL A 39 16.72 23.34 -11.98
N LYS A 40 16.05 24.45 -12.31
CA LYS A 40 14.99 24.50 -13.34
C LYS A 40 15.47 23.97 -14.70
N GLN A 41 16.69 24.29 -15.13
CA GLN A 41 17.24 23.73 -16.37
C GLN A 41 17.43 22.21 -16.28
N ARG A 42 17.88 21.71 -15.12
CA ARG A 42 18.09 20.28 -14.89
C ARG A 42 16.78 19.50 -14.77
N THR A 43 15.78 20.04 -14.08
CA THR A 43 14.60 19.28 -13.63
C THR A 43 13.29 19.76 -14.25
N GLY A 44 13.29 20.91 -14.92
CA GLY A 44 12.08 21.49 -15.53
C GLY A 44 11.07 22.04 -14.52
N ALA A 45 11.36 22.00 -13.23
CA ALA A 45 10.49 22.56 -12.20
C ALA A 45 10.42 24.10 -12.27
N HIS A 46 9.32 24.66 -11.78
CA HIS A 46 9.13 26.10 -11.72
C HIS A 46 10.02 26.72 -10.63
N ILE A 47 10.47 27.97 -10.82
CA ILE A 47 11.47 28.61 -9.93
C ILE A 47 10.98 28.70 -8.48
N ASP A 48 9.71 29.04 -8.27
CA ASP A 48 9.08 29.09 -6.94
C ASP A 48 9.14 27.74 -6.20
N GLN A 49 8.86 26.63 -6.89
CA GLN A 49 8.91 25.27 -6.34
C GLN A 49 10.33 24.88 -5.96
N VAL A 50 11.31 25.27 -6.79
CA VAL A 50 12.73 25.07 -6.47
C VAL A 50 13.11 25.87 -5.23
N LEU A 51 12.78 27.16 -5.18
CA LEU A 51 13.12 28.01 -4.04
C LEU A 51 12.54 27.48 -2.73
N ILE A 52 11.28 27.01 -2.74
CA ILE A 52 10.66 26.40 -1.55
C ILE A 52 11.29 25.04 -1.20
N SER A 53 11.38 24.12 -2.16
CA SER A 53 11.86 22.75 -1.89
C SER A 53 13.30 22.70 -1.37
N GLN A 54 14.10 23.72 -1.71
CA GLN A 54 15.49 23.89 -1.31
C GLN A 54 15.65 24.75 -0.04
N GLY A 55 14.54 25.24 0.54
CA GLY A 55 14.56 26.07 1.75
C GLY A 55 15.14 27.48 1.54
N LEU A 56 15.20 27.96 0.29
CA LEU A 56 15.72 29.28 -0.07
C LEU A 56 14.67 30.39 0.01
N LEU A 57 13.39 30.03 0.03
CA LEU A 57 12.25 30.91 0.22
C LEU A 57 11.19 30.15 1.02
N ASP A 58 10.68 30.73 2.09
CA ASP A 58 9.58 30.14 2.83
C ASP A 58 8.23 30.36 2.11
N SER A 59 7.25 29.51 2.42
CA SER A 59 5.95 29.55 1.74
C SER A 59 5.11 30.78 2.07
N GLU A 60 5.34 31.41 3.23
CA GLU A 60 4.61 32.61 3.66
C GLU A 60 5.10 33.83 2.87
N THR A 61 6.41 33.98 2.74
CA THR A 61 7.02 35.03 1.92
C THR A 61 6.63 34.90 0.45
N LEU A 62 6.58 33.67 -0.09
CA LEU A 62 6.08 33.45 -1.44
C LEU A 62 4.61 33.93 -1.58
N LEU A 63 3.75 33.55 -0.64
CA LEU A 63 2.35 33.95 -0.63
C LEU A 63 2.19 35.48 -0.62
N LEU A 64 2.99 36.19 0.19
CA LEU A 64 2.97 37.66 0.24
C LEU A 64 3.32 38.27 -1.12
N ALA A 65 4.35 37.73 -1.79
CA ALA A 65 4.76 38.19 -3.12
C ALA A 65 3.70 37.92 -4.20
N GLU A 66 3.09 36.72 -4.18
CA GLU A 66 1.99 36.37 -5.08
C GLU A 66 0.77 37.26 -4.86
N ALA A 67 0.36 37.46 -3.61
CA ALA A 67 -0.76 38.32 -3.23
C ALA A 67 -0.56 39.75 -3.75
N HIS A 68 0.64 40.31 -3.56
CA HIS A 68 1.01 41.62 -4.09
C HIS A 68 0.94 41.66 -5.62
N SER A 69 1.45 40.63 -6.31
CA SER A 69 1.41 40.53 -7.78
C SER A 69 -0.02 40.49 -8.35
N TRP A 70 -0.96 39.91 -7.60
CA TRP A 70 -2.37 39.83 -7.98
C TRP A 70 -3.19 41.03 -7.49
N GLY A 71 -2.59 41.95 -6.73
CA GLY A 71 -3.29 43.10 -6.15
C GLY A 71 -4.35 42.71 -5.10
N ILE A 72 -4.15 41.60 -4.40
CA ILE A 72 -5.06 41.11 -3.36
C ILE A 72 -4.33 40.92 -2.02
N HIS A 73 -5.08 40.85 -0.93
CA HIS A 73 -4.50 40.66 0.41
C HIS A 73 -4.31 39.17 0.73
N PRO A 74 -3.23 38.79 1.41
CA PRO A 74 -3.06 37.44 1.94
C PRO A 74 -4.05 37.16 3.08
N VAL A 75 -4.39 35.90 3.29
CA VAL A 75 -5.20 35.44 4.42
C VAL A 75 -4.67 34.13 4.98
N ASP A 76 -4.60 34.07 6.31
CA ASP A 76 -4.40 32.82 7.03
C ASP A 76 -5.76 32.16 7.29
N LEU A 77 -5.99 31.01 6.66
CA LEU A 77 -7.24 30.25 6.82
C LEU A 77 -7.35 29.58 8.19
N ALA A 78 -6.30 29.51 9.00
CA ALA A 78 -6.38 29.00 10.36
C ALA A 78 -7.17 29.94 11.27
N ALA A 79 -7.06 31.26 11.06
CA ALA A 79 -7.70 32.31 11.86
C ALA A 79 -9.09 32.75 11.34
N VAL A 80 -9.54 32.23 10.19
CA VAL A 80 -10.81 32.63 9.58
C VAL A 80 -12.00 31.86 10.16
N LYS A 81 -13.05 32.60 10.53
CA LYS A 81 -14.39 32.01 10.77
C LYS A 81 -15.14 31.90 9.44
N PHE A 82 -15.51 30.66 9.10
CA PHE A 82 -16.23 30.34 7.87
C PHE A 82 -17.74 30.54 8.00
N ASP A 83 -18.38 30.86 6.87
CA ASP A 83 -19.82 30.82 6.67
C ASP A 83 -20.18 29.43 6.10
N ASP A 84 -20.69 28.55 6.96
CA ASP A 84 -20.97 27.15 6.61
C ASP A 84 -21.99 27.02 5.48
N ASP A 85 -23.00 27.89 5.42
CA ASP A 85 -24.03 27.87 4.37
C ASP A 85 -23.43 28.24 3.00
N LEU A 86 -22.38 29.04 2.98
CA LEU A 86 -21.66 29.41 1.78
C LEU A 86 -20.66 28.32 1.37
N VAL A 87 -19.90 27.79 2.33
CA VAL A 87 -18.92 26.72 2.10
C VAL A 87 -19.60 25.45 1.58
N ARG A 88 -20.76 25.08 2.12
CA ARG A 88 -21.46 23.83 1.75
C ARG A 88 -22.19 23.88 0.39
N ARG A 89 -22.18 25.01 -0.33
CA ARG A 89 -22.82 25.13 -1.67
C ARG A 89 -22.13 24.29 -2.74
N VAL A 90 -20.84 24.04 -2.57
CA VAL A 90 -20.02 23.28 -3.52
C VAL A 90 -19.31 22.16 -2.75
N PRO A 91 -19.17 20.95 -3.32
CA PRO A 91 -18.42 19.87 -2.69
C PRO A 91 -16.95 20.26 -2.45
N GLY A 92 -16.41 19.90 -1.28
CA GLY A 92 -15.04 20.22 -0.89
C GLY A 92 -13.97 19.76 -1.89
N GLN A 93 -14.21 18.62 -2.55
CA GLN A 93 -13.31 18.08 -3.59
C GLN A 93 -13.08 19.09 -4.73
N ARG A 94 -14.09 19.91 -5.06
CA ARG A 94 -13.98 20.91 -6.13
C ARG A 94 -13.15 22.11 -5.70
N TYR A 95 -13.24 22.55 -4.44
CA TYR A 95 -12.41 23.62 -3.89
C TYR A 95 -10.91 23.28 -3.99
N ILE A 96 -10.56 22.03 -3.70
CA ILE A 96 -9.19 21.54 -3.80
C ILE A 96 -8.73 21.44 -5.25
N ALA A 97 -9.54 20.82 -6.11
CA ALA A 97 -9.21 20.68 -7.53
C ALA A 97 -8.99 22.04 -8.21
N GLU A 98 -9.80 23.03 -7.85
CA GLU A 98 -9.78 24.35 -8.47
C GLU A 98 -8.93 25.37 -7.71
N ASN A 99 -8.47 25.08 -6.49
CA ASN A 99 -7.67 25.95 -5.61
C ASN A 99 -8.37 27.27 -5.26
N TRP A 100 -9.60 27.18 -4.77
CA TRP A 100 -10.33 28.31 -4.17
C TRP A 100 -11.33 27.82 -3.11
N LEU A 101 -11.64 28.67 -2.13
CA LEU A 101 -12.58 28.35 -1.05
C LEU A 101 -13.33 29.62 -0.61
N PRO A 102 -14.67 29.65 -0.58
CA PRO A 102 -15.39 30.79 -0.05
C PRO A 102 -15.24 30.86 1.47
N LEU A 103 -15.10 32.08 2.01
CA LEU A 103 -14.85 32.30 3.44
C LEU A 103 -16.12 32.75 4.16
N LYS A 104 -16.63 33.93 3.80
CA LYS A 104 -17.77 34.58 4.45
C LYS A 104 -18.32 35.71 3.59
N ARG A 105 -19.48 36.24 3.97
CA ARG A 105 -20.00 37.51 3.44
C ARG A 105 -19.53 38.69 4.29
N ASN A 106 -19.16 39.80 3.67
CA ASN A 106 -18.90 41.06 4.38
C ASN A 106 -20.22 41.81 4.68
N ALA A 107 -20.13 42.95 5.38
CA ALA A 107 -21.31 43.76 5.73
C ALA A 107 -22.09 44.31 4.51
N ALA A 108 -21.44 44.42 3.34
CA ALA A 108 -22.06 44.84 2.08
C ALA A 108 -22.67 43.67 1.29
N GLY A 109 -22.55 42.43 1.78
CA GLY A 109 -23.04 41.22 1.10
C GLY A 109 -22.07 40.63 0.06
N THR A 110 -20.90 41.23 -0.15
CA THR A 110 -19.82 40.70 -1.01
C THR A 110 -19.28 39.41 -0.42
N ILE A 111 -19.07 38.41 -1.26
CA ILE A 111 -18.51 37.12 -0.86
C ILE A 111 -16.98 37.19 -0.91
N ILE A 112 -16.32 36.92 0.22
CA ILE A 112 -14.86 36.81 0.30
C ILE A 112 -14.46 35.38 -0.10
N VAL A 113 -13.55 35.25 -1.06
CA VAL A 113 -13.07 33.97 -1.60
C VAL A 113 -11.55 33.90 -1.47
N ALA A 114 -11.05 32.88 -0.77
CA ALA A 114 -9.64 32.56 -0.77
C ALA A 114 -9.24 31.82 -2.04
N THR A 115 -8.06 32.12 -2.59
CA THR A 115 -7.54 31.43 -3.76
C THR A 115 -6.02 31.31 -3.73
N ALA A 116 -5.52 30.21 -4.29
CA ALA A 116 -4.08 29.96 -4.46
C ALA A 116 -3.63 30.09 -5.93
N ARG A 117 -4.43 30.78 -6.76
CA ARG A 117 -4.15 30.99 -8.18
C ARG A 117 -4.69 32.35 -8.60
N GLY A 118 -4.12 32.89 -9.67
CA GLY A 118 -4.54 34.19 -10.22
C GLY A 118 -6.04 34.27 -10.57
N VAL A 119 -6.58 35.49 -10.47
CA VAL A 119 -8.01 35.82 -10.61
C VAL A 119 -8.40 36.26 -12.02
N ALA A 120 -8.17 35.38 -13.01
CA ALA A 120 -8.55 35.67 -14.40
C ALA A 120 -10.09 35.86 -14.56
N PRO A 121 -10.57 36.78 -15.43
CA PRO A 121 -12.00 37.11 -15.55
C PRO A 121 -12.93 35.89 -15.76
N GLN A 122 -12.53 34.94 -16.60
CA GLN A 122 -13.30 33.72 -16.87
C GLN A 122 -13.45 32.84 -15.62
N ARG A 123 -12.38 32.75 -14.81
CA ARG A 123 -12.38 32.00 -13.54
C ARG A 123 -13.28 32.69 -12.52
N VAL A 124 -13.21 34.01 -12.42
CA VAL A 124 -14.05 34.81 -11.53
C VAL A 124 -15.54 34.59 -11.84
N GLU A 125 -15.93 34.64 -13.10
CA GLU A 125 -17.32 34.41 -13.51
C GLU A 125 -17.78 32.97 -13.18
N ARG A 126 -16.90 31.99 -13.42
CA ARG A 126 -17.19 30.60 -13.07
C ARG A 126 -17.40 30.42 -11.56
N ILE A 127 -16.54 30.98 -10.73
CA ILE A 127 -16.69 30.95 -9.26
C ILE A 127 -17.97 31.66 -8.83
N ARG A 128 -18.27 32.82 -9.42
CA ARG A 128 -19.49 33.59 -9.16
C ARG A 128 -20.74 32.76 -9.45
N SER A 129 -20.78 32.06 -10.57
CA SER A 129 -21.92 31.21 -10.94
C SER A 129 -22.15 30.07 -9.93
N LEU A 130 -21.07 29.45 -9.45
CA LEU A 130 -21.12 28.35 -8.47
C LEU A 130 -21.59 28.81 -7.09
N LEU A 131 -21.27 30.05 -6.72
CA LEU A 131 -21.67 30.62 -5.43
C LEU A 131 -23.07 31.28 -5.46
N GLY A 132 -23.77 31.22 -6.61
CA GLY A 132 -25.12 31.76 -6.77
C GLY A 132 -25.17 33.26 -7.07
N GLY A 133 -24.12 33.82 -7.66
CA GLY A 133 -24.04 35.22 -8.06
C GLY A 133 -23.47 36.17 -6.99
N GLY A 134 -23.51 37.47 -7.29
CA GLY A 134 -23.05 38.54 -6.39
C GLY A 134 -21.61 39.03 -6.65
N GLU A 135 -21.22 40.05 -5.88
CA GLU A 135 -19.86 40.55 -5.89
C GLU A 135 -18.91 39.59 -5.15
N LEU A 136 -17.71 39.41 -5.70
CA LEU A 136 -16.66 38.58 -5.14
C LEU A 136 -15.46 39.45 -4.79
N GLN A 137 -14.90 39.25 -3.60
CA GLN A 137 -13.63 39.82 -3.18
C GLN A 137 -12.64 38.67 -2.97
N PHE A 138 -11.50 38.70 -3.65
CA PHE A 138 -10.49 37.65 -3.52
C PHE A 138 -9.43 37.99 -2.48
N VAL A 139 -8.96 36.97 -1.78
CA VAL A 139 -7.80 37.00 -0.89
C VAL A 139 -6.88 35.82 -1.23
N ALA A 140 -5.57 36.02 -1.12
CA ALA A 140 -4.57 35.01 -1.46
C ALA A 140 -4.31 34.06 -0.29
N THR A 141 -4.13 32.78 -0.58
CA THR A 141 -3.69 31.76 0.38
C THR A 141 -2.95 30.64 -0.37
N THR A 142 -2.34 29.68 0.33
CA THR A 142 -1.66 28.57 -0.36
C THR A 142 -2.61 27.45 -0.75
N SER A 143 -2.25 26.64 -1.76
CA SER A 143 -2.98 25.41 -2.10
C SER A 143 -3.07 24.45 -0.92
N TRP A 144 -2.04 24.44 -0.06
CA TRP A 144 -1.98 23.60 1.13
C TRP A 144 -3.00 24.05 2.18
N ASP A 145 -3.12 25.36 2.41
CA ASP A 145 -4.09 25.92 3.36
C ASP A 145 -5.52 25.65 2.91
N ILE A 146 -5.80 25.73 1.60
CA ILE A 146 -7.11 25.36 1.05
C ILE A 146 -7.42 23.89 1.33
N LYS A 147 -6.46 22.98 1.09
CA LYS A 147 -6.62 21.55 1.38
C LYS A 147 -6.88 21.31 2.87
N ASN A 148 -6.10 21.93 3.76
CA ASN A 148 -6.29 21.80 5.20
C ASN A 148 -7.58 22.43 5.71
N ALA A 149 -8.00 23.56 5.15
CA ALA A 149 -9.30 24.16 5.46
C ALA A 149 -10.44 23.25 5.01
N CYS A 150 -10.36 22.68 3.80
CA CYS A 150 -11.34 21.70 3.33
C CYS A 150 -11.37 20.46 4.22
N LEU A 151 -10.21 19.96 4.65
CA LEU A 151 -10.14 18.84 5.59
C LEU A 151 -10.82 19.14 6.91
N ARG A 152 -10.64 20.34 7.48
CA ARG A 152 -11.32 20.75 8.72
C ARG A 152 -12.83 20.90 8.54
N LEU A 153 -13.25 21.56 7.45
CA LEU A 153 -14.66 21.89 7.18
C LEU A 153 -15.49 20.67 6.75
N PHE A 154 -14.88 19.75 6.01
CA PHE A 154 -15.50 18.53 5.47
C PHE A 154 -14.92 17.26 6.10
N HIS A 155 -14.44 17.33 7.34
CA HIS A 155 -13.74 16.22 8.00
C HIS A 155 -14.59 14.95 8.07
N ALA A 156 -15.89 15.09 8.33
CA ALA A 156 -16.81 13.96 8.43
C ALA A 156 -17.03 13.28 7.06
N GLU A 157 -17.22 14.07 6.01
CA GLU A 157 -17.38 13.59 4.64
C GLU A 157 -16.10 12.92 4.14
N ILE A 158 -14.93 13.51 4.40
CA ILE A 158 -13.63 12.93 4.02
C ILE A 158 -13.35 11.63 4.80
N ALA A 159 -13.64 11.60 6.10
CA ALA A 159 -13.50 10.39 6.91
C ALA A 159 -14.42 9.26 6.43
N ASP A 160 -15.66 9.61 6.04
CA ASP A 160 -16.61 8.64 5.48
C ASP A 160 -16.19 8.16 4.10
N ASP A 161 -15.78 9.04 3.18
CA ASP A 161 -15.24 8.69 1.87
C ASP A 161 -14.03 7.75 2.00
N ALA A 162 -13.07 8.11 2.86
CA ALA A 162 -11.89 7.29 3.12
C ALA A 162 -12.24 5.90 3.68
N ALA A 163 -13.36 5.76 4.38
CA ALA A 163 -13.83 4.49 4.93
C ALA A 163 -14.68 3.67 3.93
N ASN A 164 -15.50 4.33 3.12
CA ASN A 164 -16.66 3.71 2.48
C ASN A 164 -16.73 3.84 0.96
N GLU A 165 -15.81 4.58 0.32
CA GLU A 165 -15.93 4.87 -1.11
C GLU A 165 -15.82 3.60 -1.99
N LEU A 166 -14.88 2.70 -1.69
CA LEU A 166 -14.79 1.41 -2.40
C LEU A 166 -16.10 0.62 -2.30
N TRP A 167 -16.69 0.57 -1.10
CA TRP A 167 -17.96 -0.11 -0.89
C TRP A 167 -19.12 0.55 -1.67
N ARG A 168 -19.16 1.88 -1.73
CA ARG A 168 -20.17 2.62 -2.51
C ARG A 168 -20.05 2.35 -4.00
N GLN A 169 -18.83 2.38 -4.53
CA GLN A 169 -18.58 2.20 -5.96
C GLN A 169 -18.72 0.73 -6.39
N ASN A 170 -18.17 -0.20 -5.60
CA ASN A 170 -18.18 -1.62 -5.92
C ASN A 170 -18.32 -2.50 -4.65
N PRO A 171 -19.57 -2.70 -4.17
CA PRO A 171 -19.85 -3.51 -2.98
C PRO A 171 -19.29 -4.93 -3.07
N ALA A 172 -19.24 -5.50 -4.29
CA ALA A 172 -18.75 -6.86 -4.51
C ALA A 172 -17.24 -7.01 -4.29
N MET A 173 -16.49 -5.91 -4.31
CA MET A 173 -15.03 -5.89 -4.17
C MET A 173 -14.53 -5.38 -2.81
N SER A 174 -15.42 -5.02 -1.88
CA SER A 174 -15.04 -4.66 -0.51
C SER A 174 -15.34 -5.79 0.48
N ALA A 175 -14.44 -5.97 1.43
CA ALA A 175 -14.50 -6.89 2.56
C ALA A 175 -15.50 -6.46 3.64
N ARG A 176 -16.10 -5.26 3.55
CA ARG A 176 -17.10 -4.74 4.52
C ARG A 176 -18.19 -5.76 4.88
N ILE A 177 -18.61 -6.59 3.92
CA ILE A 177 -19.42 -7.78 4.19
C ILE A 177 -18.55 -9.02 4.10
N THR A 178 -18.18 -9.65 5.22
CA THR A 178 -17.26 -10.80 5.19
C THR A 178 -17.82 -11.98 4.38
N PHE A 179 -19.06 -12.39 4.66
CA PHE A 179 -19.72 -13.51 3.97
C PHE A 179 -20.98 -13.02 3.25
N SER A 180 -21.03 -13.22 1.93
CA SER A 180 -22.26 -13.00 1.17
C SER A 180 -23.35 -14.01 1.58
N ARG A 181 -24.61 -13.67 1.30
CA ARG A 181 -25.75 -14.55 1.63
C ARG A 181 -25.63 -15.92 0.96
N SER A 182 -25.23 -15.96 -0.31
CA SER A 182 -25.01 -17.21 -1.05
C SER A 182 -23.90 -18.05 -0.43
N GLN A 183 -22.77 -17.43 -0.06
CA GLN A 183 -21.67 -18.12 0.61
C GLN A 183 -22.09 -18.72 1.96
N LYS A 184 -22.91 -18.01 2.76
CA LYS A 184 -23.45 -18.55 4.02
C LYS A 184 -24.32 -19.78 3.77
N ILE A 185 -25.22 -19.72 2.79
CA ILE A 185 -26.12 -20.83 2.45
C ILE A 185 -25.32 -22.04 1.93
N ILE A 186 -24.44 -21.82 0.96
CA ILE A 186 -23.60 -22.87 0.37
C ILE A 186 -22.69 -23.49 1.43
N GLY A 187 -22.06 -22.67 2.27
CA GLY A 187 -21.22 -23.13 3.37
C GLY A 187 -22.00 -23.96 4.39
N ALA A 188 -23.18 -23.51 4.80
CA ALA A 188 -24.04 -24.25 5.73
C ALA A 188 -24.48 -25.60 5.15
N LEU A 189 -24.91 -25.62 3.88
CA LEU A 189 -25.27 -26.86 3.19
C LEU A 189 -24.08 -27.81 3.07
N ALA A 190 -22.88 -27.30 2.73
CA ALA A 190 -21.67 -28.11 2.65
C ALA A 190 -21.33 -28.74 4.01
N VAL A 191 -21.43 -27.97 5.11
CA VAL A 191 -21.21 -28.49 6.47
C VAL A 191 -22.23 -29.58 6.80
N VAL A 192 -23.52 -29.36 6.55
CA VAL A 192 -24.57 -30.36 6.80
C VAL A 192 -24.32 -31.63 6.01
N LEU A 193 -23.95 -31.52 4.72
CA LEU A 193 -23.65 -32.68 3.87
C LEU A 193 -22.42 -33.44 4.36
N VAL A 194 -21.34 -32.75 4.75
CA VAL A 194 -20.13 -33.39 5.28
C VAL A 194 -20.41 -34.08 6.62
N VAL A 195 -21.18 -33.45 7.51
CA VAL A 195 -21.56 -34.05 8.80
C VAL A 195 -22.46 -35.27 8.59
N ALA A 196 -23.47 -35.18 7.71
CA ALA A 196 -24.32 -36.31 7.37
C ALA A 196 -23.51 -37.48 6.77
N ALA A 197 -22.59 -37.18 5.84
CA ALA A 197 -21.69 -38.17 5.27
C ALA A 197 -20.77 -38.80 6.34
N ALA A 198 -20.25 -38.01 7.28
CA ALA A 198 -19.40 -38.50 8.36
C ALA A 198 -20.14 -39.43 9.33
N VAL A 199 -21.44 -39.20 9.54
CA VAL A 199 -22.29 -40.07 10.39
C VAL A 199 -22.68 -41.36 9.66
N ILE A 200 -23.05 -41.27 8.38
CA ILE A 200 -23.53 -42.42 7.60
C ILE A 200 -22.37 -43.29 7.09
N TRP A 201 -21.28 -42.66 6.64
CA TRP A 201 -20.11 -43.28 6.02
C TRP A 201 -18.79 -42.69 6.58
N PRO A 202 -18.47 -42.94 7.87
CA PRO A 202 -17.32 -42.32 8.54
C PRO A 202 -15.99 -42.60 7.84
N ALA A 203 -15.72 -43.86 7.46
CA ALA A 203 -14.47 -44.25 6.82
C ALA A 203 -14.31 -43.60 5.43
N GLN A 204 -15.34 -43.68 4.59
CA GLN A 204 -15.33 -43.11 3.23
C GLN A 204 -15.21 -41.58 3.29
N THR A 205 -15.87 -40.95 4.27
CA THR A 205 -15.78 -39.50 4.48
C THR A 205 -14.37 -39.09 4.91
N ALA A 206 -13.74 -39.84 5.81
CA ALA A 206 -12.35 -39.59 6.22
C ALA A 206 -11.37 -39.78 5.05
N ILE A 207 -11.53 -40.86 4.26
CA ILE A 207 -10.74 -41.11 3.05
C ILE A 207 -10.90 -39.97 2.04
N ALA A 208 -12.14 -39.55 1.76
CA ALA A 208 -12.41 -38.46 0.82
C ALA A 208 -11.84 -37.13 1.31
N ALA A 209 -12.01 -36.80 2.59
CA ALA A 209 -11.46 -35.57 3.18
C ALA A 209 -9.93 -35.55 3.10
N LEU A 210 -9.27 -36.65 3.47
CA LEU A 210 -7.82 -36.77 3.42
C LEU A 210 -7.29 -36.73 1.98
N ALA A 211 -8.00 -37.35 1.02
CA ALA A 211 -7.66 -37.30 -0.39
C ALA A 211 -7.78 -35.89 -0.97
N ILE A 212 -8.90 -35.19 -0.71
CA ILE A 212 -9.10 -33.80 -1.15
C ILE A 212 -8.03 -32.89 -0.56
N MET A 213 -7.81 -32.97 0.76
CA MET A 213 -6.78 -32.17 1.43
C MET A 213 -5.38 -32.46 0.86
N SER A 214 -5.07 -33.72 0.56
CA SER A 214 -3.81 -34.12 -0.04
C SER A 214 -3.64 -33.60 -1.48
N ILE A 215 -4.69 -33.63 -2.29
CA ILE A 215 -4.66 -33.08 -3.66
C ILE A 215 -4.48 -31.56 -3.62
N VAL A 216 -5.19 -30.86 -2.74
CA VAL A 216 -5.06 -29.40 -2.56
C VAL A 216 -3.65 -29.04 -2.10
N PHE A 217 -3.10 -29.77 -1.13
CA PHE A 217 -1.74 -29.57 -0.64
C PHE A 217 -0.70 -29.78 -1.74
N LEU A 218 -0.82 -30.89 -2.49
CA LEU A 218 0.08 -31.20 -3.60
C LEU A 218 0.01 -30.14 -4.69
N ALA A 219 -1.19 -29.74 -5.09
CA ALA A 219 -1.41 -28.72 -6.12
C ALA A 219 -0.84 -27.37 -5.69
N GLY A 220 -1.10 -26.94 -4.46
CA GLY A 220 -0.58 -25.68 -3.91
C GLY A 220 0.94 -25.65 -3.82
N THR A 221 1.56 -26.74 -3.34
CA THR A 221 3.02 -26.84 -3.21
C THR A 221 3.70 -26.93 -4.58
N SER A 222 3.15 -27.73 -5.49
CA SER A 222 3.65 -27.84 -6.87
C SER A 222 3.53 -26.51 -7.60
N PHE A 223 2.43 -25.79 -7.42
CA PHE A 223 2.25 -24.44 -7.98
C PHE A 223 3.32 -23.47 -7.48
N LYS A 224 3.55 -23.39 -6.16
CA LYS A 224 4.59 -22.55 -5.56
C LYS A 224 5.97 -22.89 -6.11
N PHE A 225 6.30 -24.17 -6.20
CA PHE A 225 7.56 -24.63 -6.79
C PHE A 225 7.71 -24.20 -8.25
N LEU A 226 6.73 -24.50 -9.10
CA LEU A 226 6.79 -24.16 -10.54
C LEU A 226 6.91 -22.65 -10.78
N VAL A 227 6.17 -21.85 -10.01
CA VAL A 227 6.23 -20.38 -10.10
C VAL A 227 7.58 -19.87 -9.61
N ALA A 228 8.06 -20.33 -8.46
CA ALA A 228 9.36 -19.90 -7.93
C ALA A 228 10.53 -20.32 -8.85
N MET A 229 10.49 -21.51 -9.44
CA MET A 229 11.47 -21.97 -10.42
C MET A 229 11.44 -21.14 -11.71
N ARG A 230 10.26 -20.64 -12.11
CA ARG A 230 10.16 -19.65 -13.20
C ARG A 230 10.78 -18.32 -12.78
N GLY A 231 10.57 -17.91 -11.53
CA GLY A 231 11.17 -16.73 -10.92
C GLY A 231 12.69 -16.79 -10.84
N ALA A 232 13.29 -17.97 -10.61
CA ALA A 232 14.74 -18.16 -10.54
C ALA A 232 15.49 -17.76 -11.83
N ARG A 233 14.80 -17.67 -12.97
CA ARG A 233 15.39 -17.10 -14.20
C ARG A 233 15.80 -15.63 -14.03
N TYR A 234 15.31 -14.94 -13.01
CA TYR A 234 15.75 -13.58 -12.67
C TYR A 234 17.09 -13.48 -11.96
N ASP A 235 17.65 -14.59 -11.48
CA ASP A 235 18.99 -14.56 -10.90
C ASP A 235 20.05 -14.28 -11.98
N VAL A 236 19.68 -14.45 -13.26
CA VAL A 236 20.58 -14.31 -14.41
C VAL A 236 20.45 -12.94 -15.09
N VAL A 237 19.36 -12.19 -14.84
CA VAL A 237 19.09 -10.93 -15.56
C VAL A 237 18.64 -9.84 -14.58
N GLU A 238 19.47 -8.80 -14.45
CA GLU A 238 19.08 -7.57 -13.76
C GLU A 238 17.93 -6.88 -14.52
N ARG A 239 16.73 -6.84 -13.92
CA ARG A 239 15.52 -6.29 -14.55
C ARG A 239 15.72 -4.83 -14.95
N ILE A 240 16.15 -4.01 -14.01
CA ILE A 240 16.44 -2.59 -14.21
C ILE A 240 17.88 -2.36 -13.82
N THR A 241 18.71 -2.14 -14.83
CA THR A 241 20.14 -1.92 -14.64
C THR A 241 20.41 -0.54 -14.09
N LYS A 242 21.53 -0.39 -13.37
CA LYS A 242 22.02 0.93 -12.96
C LYS A 242 22.15 1.89 -14.16
N ALA A 243 22.61 1.41 -15.31
CA ALA A 243 22.73 2.24 -16.52
C ALA A 243 21.39 2.85 -16.95
N GLN A 244 20.29 2.11 -16.82
CA GLN A 244 18.95 2.60 -17.16
C GLN A 244 18.43 3.63 -16.15
N VAL A 245 18.76 3.47 -14.87
CA VAL A 245 18.48 4.48 -13.84
C VAL A 245 19.26 5.76 -14.09
N HIS A 246 20.57 5.65 -14.38
CA HIS A 246 21.43 6.81 -14.68
C HIS A 246 21.08 7.49 -16.02
N ALA A 247 20.46 6.78 -16.95
CA ALA A 247 19.98 7.34 -18.21
C ALA A 247 18.71 8.19 -18.06
N LEU A 248 18.05 8.16 -16.88
CA LEU A 248 16.91 9.04 -16.62
C LEU A 248 17.38 10.48 -16.51
N VAL A 249 16.73 11.36 -17.25
CA VAL A 249 16.92 12.80 -17.13
C VAL A 249 15.91 13.34 -16.12
N ASP A 250 16.40 14.05 -15.10
CA ASP A 250 15.56 14.62 -14.04
C ASP A 250 14.41 15.47 -14.58
N ARG A 251 14.64 16.16 -15.70
CA ARG A 251 13.61 16.95 -16.41
C ARG A 251 12.38 16.13 -16.78
N ASP A 252 12.57 14.89 -17.21
CA ASP A 252 11.50 14.02 -17.68
C ASP A 252 10.90 13.16 -16.57
N LEU A 253 11.43 13.26 -15.34
CA LEU A 253 10.88 12.55 -14.20
C LEU A 253 9.49 13.09 -13.84
N PRO A 254 8.53 12.22 -13.54
CA PRO A 254 7.17 12.58 -13.09
C PRO A 254 7.17 13.18 -11.68
N ARG A 255 6.04 13.73 -11.24
CA ARG A 255 5.89 14.05 -9.80
C ARG A 255 5.61 12.77 -9.02
N TYR A 256 6.14 12.66 -7.81
CA TYR A 256 6.01 11.50 -6.96
C TYR A 256 5.47 11.91 -5.58
N THR A 257 4.44 11.21 -5.09
CA THR A 257 3.98 11.33 -3.71
C THR A 257 4.38 10.09 -2.91
N VAL A 258 4.95 10.30 -1.74
CA VAL A 258 5.23 9.27 -0.73
C VAL A 258 4.20 9.44 0.39
N LEU A 259 3.48 8.38 0.73
CA LEU A 259 2.60 8.34 1.90
C LEU A 259 3.30 7.57 3.02
N VAL A 260 3.29 8.13 4.22
CA VAL A 260 3.85 7.49 5.42
C VAL A 260 2.83 7.54 6.55
N PRO A 261 2.05 6.47 6.79
CA PRO A 261 1.21 6.37 7.96
C PRO A 261 2.04 6.16 9.22
N VAL A 262 1.86 7.01 10.23
CA VAL A 262 2.57 6.94 11.51
C VAL A 262 1.55 7.03 12.64
N PHE A 263 1.58 6.08 13.59
CA PHE A 263 0.62 6.08 14.71
C PHE A 263 1.23 5.55 16.01
N ARG A 264 1.50 6.50 16.93
CA ARG A 264 2.15 6.34 18.23
C ARG A 264 3.58 5.83 18.12
N GLU A 265 4.36 6.50 17.28
CA GLU A 265 5.71 6.08 16.87
C GLU A 265 6.69 7.28 16.87
N ALA A 266 6.52 8.19 17.83
CA ALA A 266 7.36 9.38 18.00
C ALA A 266 8.87 9.06 18.04
N ASN A 267 9.25 7.89 18.55
CA ASN A 267 10.64 7.42 18.65
C ASN A 267 11.29 7.09 17.30
N ILE A 268 10.51 6.80 16.25
CA ILE A 268 11.03 6.39 14.92
C ILE A 268 11.15 7.59 13.97
N VAL A 269 10.47 8.71 14.26
CA VAL A 269 10.42 9.90 13.40
C VAL A 269 11.80 10.36 12.90
N GLY A 270 12.81 10.39 13.78
CA GLY A 270 14.16 10.80 13.37
C GLY A 270 14.77 9.87 12.31
N GLN A 271 14.54 8.56 12.42
CA GLN A 271 14.98 7.57 11.43
C GLN A 271 14.17 7.71 10.14
N LEU A 272 12.85 7.87 10.24
CA LEU A 272 11.96 8.11 9.11
C LEU A 272 12.43 9.27 8.22
N ILE A 273 12.70 10.44 8.82
CA ILE A 273 13.15 11.63 8.06
C ILE A 273 14.50 11.38 7.38
N ARG A 274 15.43 10.68 8.03
CA ARG A 274 16.73 10.33 7.43
C ARG A 274 16.58 9.34 6.28
N ASN A 275 15.83 8.26 6.48
CA ASN A 275 15.64 7.20 5.49
C ASN A 275 15.00 7.75 4.21
N LEU A 276 13.91 8.51 4.34
CA LEU A 276 13.21 9.09 3.20
C LEU A 276 13.96 10.29 2.60
N GLY A 277 14.73 11.02 3.40
CA GLY A 277 15.63 12.06 2.92
C GLY A 277 16.79 11.52 2.06
N GLY A 278 17.09 10.22 2.16
CA GLY A 278 18.10 9.53 1.35
C GLY A 278 17.65 9.07 -0.03
N LEU A 279 16.39 9.31 -0.41
CA LEU A 279 15.86 8.93 -1.73
C LEU A 279 16.51 9.76 -2.84
N ASP A 280 17.04 9.10 -3.86
CA ASP A 280 17.59 9.72 -5.08
C ASP A 280 16.45 10.11 -6.03
N TYR A 281 15.82 11.25 -5.74
CA TYR A 281 14.80 11.88 -6.57
C TYR A 281 14.84 13.41 -6.42
N PRO A 282 14.56 14.21 -7.48
CA PRO A 282 14.50 15.67 -7.35
C PRO A 282 13.47 16.11 -6.31
N THR A 283 13.89 16.84 -5.28
CA THR A 283 13.04 17.22 -4.13
C THR A 283 11.89 18.13 -4.54
N GLU A 284 12.06 18.94 -5.59
CA GLU A 284 11.03 19.78 -6.20
C GLU A 284 9.93 18.98 -6.93
N LYS A 285 10.16 17.68 -7.20
CA LYS A 285 9.19 16.74 -7.80
C LYS A 285 8.73 15.67 -6.82
N LEU A 286 9.22 15.71 -5.58
CA LEU A 286 8.89 14.77 -4.52
C LEU A 286 7.98 15.46 -3.50
N GLU A 287 6.95 14.76 -3.05
CA GLU A 287 6.07 15.16 -1.95
C GLU A 287 6.03 14.01 -0.95
N VAL A 288 6.32 14.27 0.32
CA VAL A 288 6.20 13.27 1.39
C VAL A 288 5.07 13.69 2.32
N LEU A 289 4.02 12.88 2.40
CA LEU A 289 2.86 13.11 3.26
C LEU A 289 2.93 12.16 4.47
N ILE A 290 3.25 12.73 5.63
CA ILE A 290 3.24 12.03 6.91
C ILE A 290 1.81 12.08 7.46
N LEU A 291 1.18 10.92 7.56
CA LEU A 291 -0.22 10.77 7.93
C LEU A 291 -0.31 10.46 9.43
N ILE A 292 -0.81 11.41 10.21
CA ILE A 292 -0.86 11.32 11.67
C ILE A 292 -2.30 11.44 12.14
N GLU A 293 -2.78 10.48 12.93
CA GLU A 293 -4.13 10.54 13.54
C GLU A 293 -4.30 11.81 14.39
N GLU A 294 -5.51 12.36 14.39
CA GLU A 294 -5.84 13.63 15.07
C GLU A 294 -5.43 13.64 16.54
N GLU A 295 -5.56 12.51 17.24
CA GLU A 295 -5.25 12.36 18.67
C GLU A 295 -3.76 12.10 19.01
N ASP A 296 -2.88 12.00 18.01
CA ASP A 296 -1.48 11.63 18.21
C ASP A 296 -0.55 12.86 18.23
N ASP A 297 -0.74 13.70 19.25
CA ASP A 297 0.02 14.94 19.43
C ASP A 297 1.52 14.67 19.67
N GLU A 298 1.86 13.59 20.38
CA GLU A 298 3.25 13.22 20.66
C GLU A 298 4.06 12.97 19.38
N THR A 299 3.51 12.18 18.44
CA THR A 299 4.16 11.92 17.16
C THR A 299 4.21 13.16 16.29
N ARG A 300 3.16 13.99 16.31
CA ARG A 300 3.10 15.26 15.58
C ARG A 300 4.20 16.22 16.06
N ASP A 301 4.34 16.39 17.36
CA ASP A 301 5.35 17.25 17.97
C ASP A 301 6.77 16.73 17.68
N ALA A 302 6.97 15.41 17.67
CA ALA A 302 8.25 14.81 17.27
C ALA A 302 8.62 15.13 15.82
N VAL A 303 7.64 15.07 14.89
CA VAL A 303 7.86 15.45 13.49
C VAL A 303 8.18 16.93 13.38
N LEU A 304 7.43 17.82 14.04
CA LEU A 304 7.69 19.25 14.01
C LEU A 304 9.07 19.60 14.58
N THR A 305 9.45 18.98 15.70
CA THR A 305 10.76 19.17 16.36
C THR A 305 11.93 18.67 15.50
N SER A 306 11.70 17.67 14.65
CA SER A 306 12.72 17.16 13.72
C SER A 306 13.08 18.13 12.58
N ASN A 307 12.32 19.23 12.42
CA ASN A 307 12.49 20.25 11.38
C ASN A 307 12.63 19.63 9.98
N PRO A 308 11.59 18.92 9.50
CA PRO A 308 11.67 18.15 8.27
C PRO A 308 11.78 19.08 7.06
N PRO A 309 12.38 18.63 5.95
CA PRO A 309 12.51 19.45 4.75
C PRO A 309 11.14 19.94 4.21
N PRO A 310 11.08 21.06 3.46
CA PRO A 310 9.80 21.67 3.04
C PRO A 310 8.87 20.79 2.18
N HIS A 311 9.42 19.73 1.56
CA HIS A 311 8.64 18.77 0.78
C HIS A 311 8.00 17.66 1.64
N PHE A 312 8.28 17.61 2.94
CA PHE A 312 7.59 16.80 3.94
C PHE A 312 6.46 17.59 4.55
N ARG A 313 5.26 17.00 4.57
CA ARG A 313 4.05 17.66 5.06
C ARG A 313 3.24 16.73 5.93
N ILE A 314 2.71 17.26 7.02
CA ILE A 314 1.84 16.51 7.93
C ILE A 314 0.40 16.62 7.45
N VAL A 315 -0.26 15.48 7.24
CA VAL A 315 -1.71 15.40 7.03
C VAL A 315 -2.35 14.83 8.29
N THR A 316 -3.21 15.62 8.93
CA THR A 316 -3.96 15.16 10.10
C THR A 316 -5.12 14.28 9.67
N ILE A 317 -5.14 13.03 10.12
CA ILE A 317 -6.19 12.08 9.76
C ILE A 317 -7.39 12.29 10.68
N PRO A 318 -8.57 12.68 10.14
CA PRO A 318 -9.73 12.97 10.96
C PRO A 318 -10.24 11.69 11.62
N LYS A 319 -10.84 11.85 12.82
CA LYS A 319 -11.47 10.73 13.52
C LYS A 319 -12.53 10.05 12.67
N GLY A 320 -12.53 8.72 12.70
CA GLY A 320 -13.47 7.90 11.94
C GLY A 320 -13.39 6.42 12.32
N GLN A 321 -14.22 5.59 11.70
CA GLN A 321 -14.20 4.15 11.87
C GLN A 321 -14.28 3.43 10.52
N PRO A 322 -13.47 2.38 10.28
CA PRO A 322 -12.48 1.81 11.21
C PRO A 322 -11.20 2.67 11.28
N GLN A 323 -10.54 2.70 12.45
CA GLN A 323 -9.22 3.33 12.61
C GLN A 323 -8.10 2.38 12.18
N THR A 324 -7.65 2.57 10.95
CA THR A 324 -6.73 1.65 10.26
C THR A 324 -5.80 2.40 9.32
N LYS A 325 -4.62 1.82 9.06
CA LYS A 325 -3.66 2.26 8.04
C LYS A 325 -4.34 2.52 6.67
N PRO A 326 -5.14 1.58 6.10
CA PRO A 326 -5.86 1.82 4.84
C PRO A 326 -6.68 3.11 4.80
N ARG A 327 -7.41 3.43 5.89
CA ARG A 327 -8.21 4.67 5.96
C ARG A 327 -7.31 5.90 5.95
N ALA A 328 -6.24 5.90 6.76
CA ALA A 328 -5.27 6.99 6.76
C ALA A 328 -4.68 7.19 5.35
N CYS A 329 -4.26 6.11 4.69
CA CYS A 329 -3.75 6.15 3.32
C CYS A 329 -4.79 6.68 2.31
N ASN A 330 -6.08 6.35 2.45
CA ASN A 330 -7.13 6.92 1.59
C ASN A 330 -7.32 8.44 1.81
N VAL A 331 -7.16 8.93 3.03
CA VAL A 331 -7.09 10.39 3.28
C VAL A 331 -5.82 10.96 2.65
N GLY A 332 -4.66 10.31 2.79
CA GLY A 332 -3.43 10.72 2.11
C GLY A 332 -3.55 10.77 0.59
N LEU A 333 -4.24 9.80 -0.02
CA LEU A 333 -4.51 9.74 -1.45
C LEU A 333 -5.31 10.94 -1.95
N PHE A 334 -6.22 11.47 -1.13
CA PHE A 334 -6.96 12.69 -1.44
C PHE A 334 -6.06 13.93 -1.51
N PHE A 335 -4.95 13.94 -0.77
CA PHE A 335 -3.98 15.03 -0.78
C PHE A 335 -2.89 14.87 -1.85
N ALA A 336 -2.62 13.65 -2.28
CA ALA A 336 -1.53 13.32 -3.19
C ALA A 336 -1.60 14.10 -4.51
N THR A 337 -0.45 14.62 -4.96
CA THR A 337 -0.32 15.40 -6.20
C THR A 337 0.58 14.75 -7.25
N GLY A 338 1.28 13.68 -6.88
CA GLY A 338 2.18 12.95 -7.78
C GLY A 338 1.44 12.16 -8.86
N ASP A 339 2.06 12.04 -10.03
CA ASP A 339 1.61 11.12 -11.08
C ASP A 339 1.77 9.66 -10.62
N PHE A 340 2.77 9.43 -9.78
CA PHE A 340 3.01 8.18 -9.08
C PHE A 340 2.95 8.37 -7.57
N LEU A 341 2.59 7.29 -6.88
CA LEU A 341 2.45 7.24 -5.43
C LEU A 341 3.13 6.00 -4.87
N VAL A 342 3.75 6.10 -3.70
CA VAL A 342 4.26 4.94 -2.94
C VAL A 342 3.85 5.06 -1.48
N ILE A 343 3.63 3.92 -0.82
CA ILE A 343 3.52 3.84 0.64
C ILE A 343 4.83 3.30 1.20
N TYR A 344 5.33 3.96 2.25
CA TYR A 344 6.35 3.44 3.16
C TYR A 344 5.81 3.38 4.59
N ASP A 345 6.18 2.34 5.34
CA ASP A 345 5.98 2.29 6.79
C ASP A 345 7.05 3.14 7.50
N ALA A 346 6.82 3.48 8.77
CA ALA A 346 7.66 4.45 9.48
C ALA A 346 9.11 3.98 9.67
N GLU A 347 9.31 2.67 9.81
CA GLU A 347 10.61 2.01 9.99
C GLU A 347 11.33 1.67 8.68
N ASP A 348 10.66 1.84 7.53
CA ASP A 348 11.18 1.38 6.25
C ASP A 348 12.47 2.08 5.85
N THR A 349 13.40 1.29 5.31
CA THR A 349 14.63 1.79 4.71
C THR A 349 14.71 1.35 3.24
N PRO A 350 14.06 2.08 2.30
CA PRO A 350 14.10 1.75 0.87
C PRO A 350 15.46 2.05 0.26
N ASP A 351 15.87 1.31 -0.78
CA ASP A 351 17.04 1.70 -1.58
C ASP A 351 16.88 3.13 -2.13
N PRO A 352 17.96 3.94 -2.17
CA PRO A 352 17.89 5.32 -2.66
C PRO A 352 17.29 5.48 -4.06
N ASP A 353 17.57 4.54 -4.98
CA ASP A 353 17.15 4.62 -6.39
C ASP A 353 15.76 3.98 -6.67
N GLN A 354 15.04 3.57 -5.63
CA GLN A 354 13.80 2.79 -5.75
C GLN A 354 12.71 3.54 -6.56
N LEU A 355 12.51 4.84 -6.32
CA LEU A 355 11.54 5.65 -7.08
C LEU A 355 11.87 5.68 -8.57
N LYS A 356 13.15 5.90 -8.92
CA LYS A 356 13.62 5.90 -10.32
C LYS A 356 13.44 4.54 -10.98
N LYS A 357 13.71 3.44 -10.27
CA LYS A 357 13.43 2.08 -10.76
C LYS A 357 11.94 1.87 -11.02
N ALA A 358 11.06 2.34 -10.13
CA ALA A 358 9.61 2.26 -10.35
C ALA A 358 9.20 3.02 -11.64
N VAL A 359 9.72 4.22 -11.87
CA VAL A 359 9.47 4.98 -13.12
C VAL A 359 9.91 4.20 -14.35
N VAL A 360 11.09 3.58 -14.33
CA VAL A 360 11.56 2.73 -15.44
C VAL A 360 10.61 1.54 -15.68
N ALA A 361 10.13 0.90 -14.60
CA ALA A 361 9.21 -0.23 -14.68
C ALA A 361 7.87 0.18 -15.31
N PHE A 362 7.28 1.30 -14.87
CA PHE A 362 6.03 1.82 -15.43
C PHE A 362 6.15 2.20 -16.90
N ARG A 363 7.27 2.85 -17.29
CA ARG A 363 7.53 3.20 -18.69
C ARG A 363 7.60 1.95 -19.59
N ARG A 364 8.16 0.85 -19.09
CA ARG A 364 8.23 -0.42 -19.84
C ARG A 364 6.91 -1.18 -19.86
N GLY A 365 6.19 -1.16 -18.75
CA GLY A 365 4.94 -1.89 -18.56
C GLY A 365 3.72 -1.25 -19.21
N GLY A 366 3.86 -0.01 -19.73
CA GLY A 366 2.77 0.74 -20.32
C GLY A 366 1.69 1.11 -19.30
N ASP A 367 0.50 1.46 -19.80
CA ASP A 367 -0.64 1.87 -18.95
C ASP A 367 -1.33 0.69 -18.26
N GLU A 368 -1.14 -0.54 -18.77
CA GLU A 368 -1.66 -1.76 -18.15
C GLU A 368 -0.99 -2.07 -16.81
N THR A 369 0.27 -1.63 -16.62
CA THR A 369 0.99 -1.80 -15.36
C THR A 369 0.65 -0.67 -14.40
N VAL A 370 -0.25 -0.96 -13.47
CA VAL A 370 -0.80 0.04 -12.53
C VAL A 370 -0.05 0.09 -11.21
N CYS A 371 0.62 -1.00 -10.85
CA CYS A 371 1.41 -1.11 -9.64
C CYS A 371 2.70 -1.90 -9.88
N VAL A 372 3.78 -1.51 -9.20
CA VAL A 372 4.99 -2.32 -9.07
C VAL A 372 5.40 -2.46 -7.61
N GLN A 373 5.77 -3.68 -7.21
CA GLN A 373 6.20 -4.03 -5.86
C GLN A 373 7.73 -4.10 -5.77
N ALA A 374 8.33 -3.37 -4.82
CA ALA A 374 9.72 -3.62 -4.42
C ALA A 374 9.83 -4.80 -3.45
N SER A 375 11.01 -5.40 -3.35
CA SER A 375 11.24 -6.49 -2.42
C SER A 375 11.31 -5.98 -0.98
N LEU A 376 10.83 -6.76 -0.01
CA LEU A 376 11.03 -6.47 1.41
C LEU A 376 12.01 -7.49 2.00
N ASN A 377 12.85 -7.06 2.94
CA ASN A 377 13.70 -7.97 3.70
C ASN A 377 14.09 -7.38 5.06
N TYR A 378 14.77 -8.16 5.90
CA TYR A 378 14.99 -7.82 7.30
C TYR A 378 16.43 -7.46 7.62
N PHE A 379 16.64 -6.37 8.38
CA PHE A 379 17.99 -5.96 8.79
C PHE A 379 18.50 -6.70 10.03
N ASN A 380 17.62 -7.24 10.88
CA ASN A 380 17.95 -7.97 12.10
C ASN A 380 17.99 -9.51 11.90
N ASP A 381 18.45 -9.97 10.73
CA ASP A 381 18.47 -11.40 10.35
C ASP A 381 19.33 -12.30 11.27
N ARG A 382 20.17 -11.71 12.12
CA ARG A 382 21.04 -12.42 13.07
C ARG A 382 20.52 -12.47 14.49
N GLU A 383 19.43 -11.79 14.83
CA GLU A 383 19.01 -11.58 16.21
C GLU A 383 18.57 -12.88 16.90
N ASN A 384 17.72 -13.70 16.27
CA ASN A 384 17.33 -15.00 16.82
C ASN A 384 16.83 -15.99 15.74
N ALA A 385 16.44 -17.20 16.14
CA ALA A 385 15.97 -18.22 15.19
C ALA A 385 14.74 -17.77 14.39
N LEU A 386 13.82 -17.02 15.01
CA LEU A 386 12.60 -16.54 14.36
C LEU A 386 12.93 -15.50 13.27
N THR A 387 13.80 -14.52 13.57
CA THR A 387 14.25 -13.50 12.60
C THR A 387 14.93 -14.13 11.37
N ARG A 388 15.70 -15.21 11.57
CA ARG A 388 16.30 -16.00 10.48
C ARG A 388 15.25 -16.67 9.60
N MET A 389 14.23 -17.28 10.21
CA MET A 389 13.13 -17.90 9.46
C MET A 389 12.31 -16.88 8.68
N PHE A 390 12.05 -15.69 9.25
CA PHE A 390 11.43 -14.57 8.55
C PHE A 390 12.23 -14.16 7.31
N THR A 391 13.54 -13.97 7.47
CA THR A 391 14.46 -13.57 6.39
C THR A 391 14.48 -14.61 5.27
N LEU A 392 14.50 -15.91 5.61
CA LEU A 392 14.39 -16.99 4.64
C LEU A 392 13.09 -16.93 3.84
N GLU A 393 11.98 -16.74 4.55
CA GLU A 393 10.65 -16.71 3.94
C GLU A 393 10.48 -15.50 3.00
N TYR A 394 10.87 -14.30 3.44
CA TYR A 394 10.77 -13.08 2.64
C TYR A 394 11.70 -13.10 1.43
N SER A 395 12.93 -13.58 1.62
CA SER A 395 13.85 -13.75 0.49
C SER A 395 13.24 -14.70 -0.55
N TYR A 396 12.71 -15.85 -0.14
CA TYR A 396 11.99 -16.74 -1.06
C TYR A 396 10.78 -16.05 -1.73
N TRP A 397 9.95 -15.37 -0.93
CA TRP A 397 8.69 -14.78 -1.38
C TRP A 397 8.91 -13.67 -2.41
N PHE A 398 9.72 -12.66 -2.08
CA PHE A 398 9.93 -11.51 -2.96
C PHE A 398 10.84 -11.84 -4.14
N ASP A 399 11.92 -12.60 -3.92
CA ASP A 399 12.92 -12.78 -4.96
C ASP A 399 12.55 -13.84 -6.01
N TYR A 400 11.71 -14.80 -5.63
CA TYR A 400 11.37 -15.94 -6.48
C TYR A 400 9.87 -16.07 -6.72
N MET A 401 9.05 -16.08 -5.66
CA MET A 401 7.62 -16.30 -5.82
C MET A 401 6.96 -15.14 -6.58
N LEU A 402 7.10 -13.88 -6.11
CA LEU A 402 6.50 -12.72 -6.78
C LEU A 402 7.10 -12.48 -8.16
N ALA A 403 8.40 -12.67 -8.30
CA ALA A 403 9.07 -12.56 -9.59
C ALA A 403 8.53 -13.60 -10.60
N GLY A 404 8.30 -14.84 -10.14
CA GLY A 404 7.68 -15.90 -10.93
C GLY A 404 6.24 -15.60 -11.34
N LEU A 405 5.45 -15.01 -10.45
CA LEU A 405 4.07 -14.58 -10.74
C LEU A 405 4.07 -13.50 -11.83
N ASP A 406 4.96 -12.51 -11.74
CA ASP A 406 5.08 -11.43 -12.73
C ASP A 406 5.50 -11.97 -14.11
N LEU A 407 6.52 -12.85 -14.19
CA LEU A 407 6.86 -13.52 -15.46
C LEU A 407 5.70 -14.33 -16.02
N GLY A 408 4.94 -14.93 -15.11
CA GLY A 408 3.78 -15.73 -15.43
C GLY A 408 2.57 -14.90 -15.79
N ASP A 409 2.62 -13.56 -15.67
CA ASP A 409 1.46 -12.68 -15.80
C ASP A 409 0.25 -13.26 -15.02
N LEU A 410 0.54 -13.57 -13.75
CA LEU A 410 -0.38 -14.14 -12.78
C LEU A 410 -0.70 -13.10 -11.70
N PRO A 411 -1.86 -13.21 -11.01
CA PRO A 411 -2.23 -12.27 -9.95
C PRO A 411 -1.18 -12.21 -8.84
N ILE A 412 -0.76 -10.99 -8.50
CA ILE A 412 0.22 -10.72 -7.44
C ILE A 412 -0.50 -10.09 -6.25
N PRO A 413 -0.51 -10.74 -5.07
CA PRO A 413 -0.82 -10.04 -3.82
C PRO A 413 0.36 -9.11 -3.49
N LEU A 414 0.07 -7.83 -3.23
CA LEU A 414 1.09 -6.87 -2.80
C LEU A 414 1.55 -7.18 -1.37
N GLY A 415 2.77 -6.75 -1.04
CA GLY A 415 3.25 -6.70 0.34
C GLY A 415 2.78 -5.42 1.04
N GLY A 416 3.04 -5.28 2.35
CA GLY A 416 2.49 -4.18 3.17
C GLY A 416 3.01 -2.78 2.85
N THR A 417 4.13 -2.70 2.15
CA THR A 417 4.84 -1.45 1.85
C THR A 417 5.64 -1.55 0.55
N SER A 418 6.19 -0.42 0.11
CA SER A 418 6.98 -0.28 -1.13
C SER A 418 6.18 -0.70 -2.37
N ASN A 419 4.88 -0.43 -2.32
CA ASN A 419 3.98 -0.58 -3.46
C ASN A 419 3.93 0.77 -4.19
N HIS A 420 4.47 0.80 -5.38
CA HIS A 420 4.42 1.98 -6.23
C HIS A 420 3.20 1.88 -7.12
N PHE A 421 2.41 2.94 -7.24
CA PHE A 421 1.21 3.00 -8.04
C PHE A 421 1.28 4.15 -9.03
N ARG A 422 0.62 3.97 -10.18
CA ARG A 422 0.06 5.12 -10.91
C ARG A 422 -1.07 5.69 -10.04
N THR A 423 -0.97 6.95 -9.65
CA THR A 423 -1.94 7.55 -8.71
C THR A 423 -3.36 7.50 -9.26
N SER A 424 -3.53 7.78 -10.56
CA SER A 424 -4.82 7.70 -11.25
C SER A 424 -5.43 6.29 -11.19
N ALA A 425 -4.62 5.25 -11.40
CA ALA A 425 -5.07 3.87 -11.36
C ALA A 425 -5.44 3.43 -9.94
N LEU A 426 -4.71 3.89 -8.92
CA LEU A 426 -5.06 3.63 -7.52
C LEU A 426 -6.42 4.26 -7.14
N ILE A 427 -6.70 5.46 -7.63
CA ILE A 427 -8.01 6.12 -7.47
C ILE A 427 -9.09 5.30 -8.18
N GLU A 428 -8.84 4.84 -9.39
CA GLU A 428 -9.78 3.99 -10.15
C GLU A 428 -10.05 2.66 -9.45
N LEU A 429 -9.03 2.07 -8.84
CA LEU A 429 -9.17 0.85 -8.04
C LEU A 429 -10.07 1.07 -6.81
N GLY A 430 -10.23 2.32 -6.37
CA GLY A 430 -10.99 2.70 -5.18
C GLY A 430 -10.16 2.76 -3.90
N GLY A 431 -8.84 2.94 -4.01
CA GLY A 431 -7.93 3.02 -2.87
C GLY A 431 -7.79 1.70 -2.10
N TRP A 432 -7.30 1.78 -0.86
CA TRP A 432 -7.17 0.62 0.03
C TRP A 432 -8.51 0.31 0.70
N ASP A 433 -8.87 -0.98 0.84
CA ASP A 433 -10.11 -1.37 1.51
C ASP A 433 -9.96 -1.33 3.04
N PRO A 434 -10.62 -0.41 3.76
CA PRO A 434 -10.44 -0.26 5.22
C PRO A 434 -10.99 -1.43 6.04
N TYR A 435 -11.76 -2.32 5.41
CA TYR A 435 -12.38 -3.47 6.07
C TYR A 435 -11.61 -4.79 5.87
N ASN A 436 -10.59 -4.79 5.02
CA ASN A 436 -9.71 -5.95 4.80
C ASN A 436 -8.45 -5.81 5.66
N VAL A 437 -8.10 -6.84 6.44
CA VAL A 437 -6.92 -6.78 7.32
C VAL A 437 -5.58 -7.02 6.60
N THR A 438 -5.64 -7.31 5.30
CA THR A 438 -4.54 -7.33 4.32
C THR A 438 -5.00 -6.57 3.08
N GLU A 439 -5.20 -5.27 3.25
CA GLU A 439 -5.65 -4.33 2.22
C GLU A 439 -4.70 -4.24 1.01
N ASP A 440 -3.42 -4.51 1.25
CA ASP A 440 -2.33 -4.60 0.29
C ASP A 440 -2.53 -5.78 -0.67
N ALA A 441 -2.62 -6.99 -0.12
CA ALA A 441 -2.82 -8.21 -0.86
C ALA A 441 -4.15 -8.16 -1.62
N ASP A 442 -5.21 -7.63 -1.00
CA ASP A 442 -6.48 -7.33 -1.67
C ASP A 442 -6.31 -6.42 -2.87
N LEU A 443 -5.63 -5.28 -2.71
CA LEU A 443 -5.46 -4.29 -3.77
C LEU A 443 -4.73 -4.87 -5.00
N GLY A 444 -3.71 -5.71 -4.78
CA GLY A 444 -3.03 -6.43 -5.86
C GLY A 444 -3.92 -7.42 -6.62
N ILE A 445 -4.74 -8.18 -5.88
CA ILE A 445 -5.71 -9.11 -6.47
C ILE A 445 -6.86 -8.35 -7.16
N ARG A 446 -7.31 -7.24 -6.59
CA ARG A 446 -8.34 -6.36 -7.16
C ARG A 446 -7.87 -5.71 -8.46
N ALA A 447 -6.61 -5.25 -8.54
CA ALA A 447 -6.02 -4.80 -9.79
C ALA A 447 -6.04 -5.90 -10.86
N SER A 448 -5.59 -7.11 -10.49
CA SER A 448 -5.60 -8.27 -11.38
C SER A 448 -7.02 -8.64 -11.82
N ALA A 449 -7.98 -8.60 -10.90
CA ALA A 449 -9.39 -8.89 -11.13
C ALA A 449 -10.02 -7.89 -12.11
N LEU A 450 -9.59 -6.63 -12.12
CA LEU A 450 -10.01 -5.64 -13.11
C LEU A 450 -9.29 -5.75 -14.46
N GLY A 451 -8.31 -6.65 -14.58
CA GLY A 451 -7.55 -6.89 -15.81
C GLY A 451 -6.21 -6.14 -15.88
N TYR A 452 -5.89 -5.33 -14.87
CA TYR A 452 -4.61 -4.63 -14.79
C TYR A 452 -3.46 -5.56 -14.42
N ARG A 453 -2.24 -5.11 -14.70
CA ARG A 453 -1.00 -5.80 -14.36
C ARG A 453 -0.35 -5.19 -13.11
N VAL A 454 0.13 -6.07 -12.26
CA VAL A 454 1.04 -5.76 -11.16
C VAL A 454 2.40 -6.35 -11.50
N GLY A 455 3.45 -5.56 -11.41
CA GLY A 455 4.84 -6.00 -11.65
C GLY A 455 5.68 -6.00 -10.39
N VAL A 456 6.95 -6.43 -10.51
CA VAL A 456 7.95 -6.27 -9.43
C VAL A 456 9.21 -5.54 -9.91
N ILE A 457 9.94 -4.91 -9.00
CA ILE A 457 11.21 -4.23 -9.28
C ILE A 457 12.38 -4.80 -8.46
N ASN A 458 13.59 -4.73 -9.02
CA ASN A 458 14.83 -5.12 -8.35
C ASN A 458 15.35 -3.99 -7.43
N SER A 459 14.58 -3.71 -6.39
CA SER A 459 14.96 -2.87 -5.27
C SER A 459 14.47 -3.52 -3.98
N THR A 460 15.18 -3.29 -2.87
CA THR A 460 14.80 -3.79 -1.55
C THR A 460 14.47 -2.62 -0.62
N THR A 461 13.49 -2.84 0.24
CA THR A 461 13.24 -2.04 1.45
C THR A 461 13.52 -2.91 2.65
N MET A 462 14.36 -2.42 3.56
CA MET A 462 14.70 -3.13 4.79
C MET A 462 13.72 -2.74 5.91
N GLU A 463 13.17 -3.75 6.59
CA GLU A 463 12.23 -3.63 7.70
C GLU A 463 12.71 -4.44 8.93
N GLU A 464 12.04 -4.30 10.08
CA GLU A 464 12.35 -5.05 11.31
C GLU A 464 11.62 -6.40 11.34
N ALA A 465 12.35 -7.51 11.53
CA ALA A 465 11.75 -8.81 11.73
C ALA A 465 11.23 -8.96 13.17
N ASN A 466 10.13 -9.67 13.31
CA ASN A 466 9.59 -9.99 14.62
C ASN A 466 10.51 -10.90 15.42
N THR A 467 10.86 -10.48 16.63
CA THR A 467 11.74 -11.22 17.53
C THR A 467 10.98 -12.17 18.48
N SER A 468 9.64 -12.05 18.55
CA SER A 468 8.80 -12.69 19.58
C SER A 468 7.72 -13.59 19.00
N ILE A 469 7.64 -14.85 19.45
CA ILE A 469 6.65 -15.84 18.96
C ILE A 469 5.19 -15.37 19.20
N PRO A 470 4.79 -14.86 20.38
CA PRO A 470 3.45 -14.32 20.56
C PRO A 470 3.11 -13.22 19.53
N ASN A 471 4.03 -12.28 19.30
CA ASN A 471 3.84 -11.19 18.35
C ASN A 471 3.78 -11.73 16.90
N PHE A 472 4.59 -12.75 16.56
CA PHE A 472 4.52 -13.48 15.29
C PHE A 472 3.14 -14.09 15.05
N ILE A 473 2.58 -14.79 16.05
CA ILE A 473 1.27 -15.42 15.92
C ILE A 473 0.18 -14.38 15.68
N ARG A 474 0.25 -13.18 16.31
CA ARG A 474 -0.67 -12.06 16.04
C ARG A 474 -0.55 -11.56 14.59
N GLN A 475 0.68 -11.33 14.14
CA GLN A 475 0.94 -10.86 12.78
C GLN A 475 0.45 -11.86 11.72
N ARG A 476 0.83 -13.14 11.84
CA ARG A 476 0.48 -14.17 10.87
C ARG A 476 -1.00 -14.54 10.91
N SER A 477 -1.66 -14.48 12.08
CA SER A 477 -3.11 -14.70 12.13
C SER A 477 -3.86 -13.61 11.37
N ARG A 478 -3.38 -12.35 11.45
CA ARG A 478 -3.91 -11.24 10.65
C ARG A 478 -3.73 -11.50 9.15
N TRP A 479 -2.53 -11.84 8.71
CA TRP A 479 -2.25 -12.05 7.28
C TRP A 479 -3.05 -13.21 6.68
N ILE A 480 -3.07 -14.35 7.37
CA ILE A 480 -3.80 -15.53 6.90
C ILE A 480 -5.31 -15.28 6.90
N LYS A 481 -5.84 -14.57 7.91
CA LYS A 481 -7.24 -14.12 7.93
C LYS A 481 -7.55 -13.22 6.74
N GLY A 482 -6.68 -12.26 6.44
CA GLY A 482 -6.84 -11.36 5.30
C GLY A 482 -6.89 -12.11 3.97
N TYR A 483 -6.03 -13.11 3.77
CA TYR A 483 -6.10 -14.00 2.59
C TYR A 483 -7.44 -14.73 2.48
N MET A 484 -8.00 -15.20 3.61
CA MET A 484 -9.35 -15.76 3.64
C MET A 484 -10.42 -14.72 3.28
N GLN A 485 -10.30 -13.48 3.79
CA GLN A 485 -11.21 -12.38 3.44
C GLN A 485 -11.16 -12.06 1.94
N THR A 486 -9.96 -11.84 1.38
CA THR A 486 -9.75 -11.58 -0.05
C THR A 486 -10.28 -12.74 -0.90
N THR A 487 -10.07 -14.00 -0.48
CA THR A 487 -10.69 -15.16 -1.13
C THR A 487 -12.21 -15.04 -1.16
N LEU A 488 -12.84 -14.74 -0.02
CA LEU A 488 -14.28 -14.62 0.08
C LEU A 488 -14.83 -13.45 -0.75
N VAL A 489 -14.13 -12.32 -0.82
CA VAL A 489 -14.51 -11.16 -1.64
C VAL A 489 -14.56 -11.55 -3.11
N HIS A 490 -13.46 -12.08 -3.66
CA HIS A 490 -13.38 -12.40 -5.09
C HIS A 490 -14.11 -13.69 -5.48
N ALA A 491 -14.43 -14.57 -4.53
CA ALA A 491 -15.27 -15.75 -4.75
C ALA A 491 -16.77 -15.45 -4.78
N ARG A 492 -17.21 -14.19 -4.64
CA ARG A 492 -18.64 -13.82 -4.75
C ARG A 492 -19.17 -14.00 -6.16
N GLN A 493 -18.34 -13.78 -7.17
CA GLN A 493 -18.72 -13.84 -8.59
C GLN A 493 -17.66 -14.62 -9.41
N PRO A 494 -17.44 -15.92 -9.12
CA PRO A 494 -16.31 -16.67 -9.66
C PRO A 494 -16.37 -16.83 -11.18
N ILE A 495 -17.58 -16.98 -11.75
CA ILE A 495 -17.77 -17.10 -13.20
C ILE A 495 -17.40 -15.78 -13.91
N ALA A 496 -17.79 -14.63 -13.33
CA ALA A 496 -17.43 -13.33 -13.89
C ALA A 496 -15.92 -13.12 -13.83
N LEU A 497 -15.30 -13.47 -12.69
CA LEU A 497 -13.85 -13.41 -12.53
C LEU A 497 -13.13 -14.28 -13.57
N ILE A 498 -13.54 -15.55 -13.76
CA ILE A 498 -12.95 -16.45 -14.77
C ILE A 498 -13.07 -15.86 -16.18
N ARG A 499 -14.21 -15.23 -16.51
CA ARG A 499 -14.41 -14.59 -17.83
C ARG A 499 -13.51 -13.37 -18.01
N GLN A 500 -13.24 -12.63 -16.93
CA GLN A 500 -12.44 -11.41 -16.98
C GLN A 500 -10.93 -11.69 -17.02
N ILE A 501 -10.42 -12.58 -16.17
CA ILE A 501 -8.97 -12.82 -16.04
C ILE A 501 -8.50 -14.14 -16.68
N GLY A 502 -9.44 -14.98 -17.13
CA GLY A 502 -9.15 -16.30 -17.67
C GLY A 502 -8.89 -17.37 -16.61
N LEU A 503 -8.99 -18.64 -17.01
CA LEU A 503 -8.86 -19.78 -16.10
C LEU A 503 -7.46 -19.88 -15.48
N ARG A 504 -6.39 -19.54 -16.22
CA ARG A 504 -5.02 -19.61 -15.70
C ARG A 504 -4.80 -18.67 -14.51
N ARG A 505 -5.16 -17.39 -14.66
CA ARG A 505 -5.03 -16.40 -13.58
C ARG A 505 -5.97 -16.72 -12.42
N PHE A 506 -7.18 -17.20 -12.70
CA PHE A 506 -8.10 -17.67 -11.67
C PHE A 506 -7.54 -18.84 -10.85
N LEU A 507 -6.97 -19.87 -11.50
CA LEU A 507 -6.36 -21.00 -10.80
C LEU A 507 -5.16 -20.57 -9.96
N SER A 508 -4.34 -19.64 -10.46
CA SER A 508 -3.26 -19.03 -9.67
C SER A 508 -3.78 -18.32 -8.43
N PHE A 509 -4.84 -17.51 -8.56
CA PHE A 509 -5.51 -16.86 -7.44
C PHE A 509 -6.01 -17.91 -6.42
N VAL A 510 -6.68 -18.97 -6.86
CA VAL A 510 -7.18 -20.03 -5.98
C VAL A 510 -6.03 -20.76 -5.27
N LEU A 511 -4.99 -21.17 -6.00
CA LEU A 511 -3.88 -21.94 -5.42
C LEU A 511 -3.00 -21.11 -4.47
N LEU A 512 -2.90 -19.80 -4.70
CA LEU A 512 -2.10 -18.91 -3.87
C LEU A 512 -2.89 -18.34 -2.69
N ILE A 513 -3.99 -17.63 -2.97
CA ILE A 513 -4.72 -16.83 -1.98
C ILE A 513 -5.64 -17.71 -1.14
N ALA A 514 -6.42 -18.60 -1.77
CA ALA A 514 -7.27 -19.55 -1.04
C ALA A 514 -6.47 -20.78 -0.55
N GLY A 515 -5.52 -21.24 -1.37
CA GLY A 515 -4.75 -22.45 -1.13
C GLY A 515 -3.74 -22.32 0.01
N THR A 516 -3.17 -21.13 0.26
CA THR A 516 -2.20 -20.95 1.35
C THR A 516 -2.84 -21.11 2.74
N PRO A 517 -3.96 -20.43 3.07
CA PRO A 517 -4.69 -20.70 4.31
C PRO A 517 -5.12 -22.16 4.44
N ALA A 518 -5.63 -22.77 3.37
CA ALA A 518 -6.05 -24.18 3.38
C ALA A 518 -4.86 -25.12 3.68
N THR A 519 -3.70 -24.85 3.09
CA THR A 519 -2.46 -25.60 3.34
C THR A 519 -2.05 -25.50 4.80
N PHE A 520 -2.02 -24.28 5.38
CA PHE A 520 -1.64 -24.09 6.78
C PHE A 520 -2.64 -24.69 7.76
N LEU A 521 -3.95 -24.65 7.49
CA LEU A 521 -4.95 -25.35 8.28
C LEU A 521 -4.77 -26.88 8.20
N GLY A 522 -4.26 -27.41 7.08
CA GLY A 522 -3.99 -28.84 6.92
C GLY A 522 -2.76 -29.35 7.66
N VAL A 523 -1.79 -28.49 8.02
CA VAL A 523 -0.49 -28.91 8.60
C VAL A 523 -0.67 -29.71 9.90
N ILE A 524 -1.35 -29.17 10.91
CA ILE A 524 -1.55 -29.87 12.20
C ILE A 524 -2.30 -31.20 12.01
N PRO A 525 -3.46 -31.26 11.31
CA PRO A 525 -4.12 -32.52 11.00
C PRO A 525 -3.20 -33.54 10.32
N PHE A 526 -2.42 -33.12 9.32
CA PHE A 526 -1.48 -34.02 8.64
C PHE A 526 -0.39 -34.54 9.58
N TYR A 527 0.14 -33.70 10.47
CA TYR A 527 1.15 -34.11 11.44
C TYR A 527 0.57 -35.09 12.46
N ILE A 528 -0.65 -34.85 12.96
CA ILE A 528 -1.35 -35.77 13.87
C ILE A 528 -1.58 -37.12 13.20
N VAL A 529 -2.08 -37.12 11.95
CA VAL A 529 -2.30 -38.36 11.18
C VAL A 529 -0.97 -39.07 10.95
N THR A 530 0.09 -38.36 10.57
CA THR A 530 1.42 -38.94 10.36
C THR A 530 1.97 -39.56 11.65
N LEU A 531 1.89 -38.85 12.78
CA LEU A 531 2.31 -39.39 14.07
C LEU A 531 1.50 -40.64 14.45
N PHE A 532 0.18 -40.63 14.26
CA PHE A 532 -0.66 -41.79 14.51
C PHE A 532 -0.28 -42.99 13.64
N THR A 533 0.06 -42.76 12.37
CA THR A 533 0.49 -43.84 11.46
C THR A 533 1.82 -44.49 11.85
N ILE A 534 2.72 -43.77 12.53
CA ILE A 534 3.99 -44.32 13.01
C ILE A 534 3.78 -45.38 14.12
N PHE A 535 2.71 -45.24 14.90
CA PHE A 535 2.40 -46.16 16.01
C PHE A 535 1.46 -47.30 15.64
N LEU A 536 0.94 -47.33 14.40
CA LEU A 536 0.04 -48.38 13.94
C LEU A 536 0.79 -49.46 13.14
N PRO A 537 0.46 -50.75 13.33
CA PRO A 537 0.92 -51.80 12.44
C PRO A 537 0.47 -51.53 10.99
N VAL A 538 1.35 -51.82 10.02
CA VAL A 538 1.06 -51.61 8.60
C VAL A 538 -0.22 -52.30 8.14
N GLY A 539 -0.52 -53.50 8.68
CA GLY A 539 -1.77 -54.21 8.40
C GLY A 539 -3.03 -53.38 8.76
N ALA A 540 -3.03 -52.77 9.96
CA ALA A 540 -4.15 -51.93 10.41
C ALA A 540 -4.29 -50.66 9.56
N LEU A 541 -3.18 -50.09 9.07
CA LEU A 541 -3.23 -48.93 8.17
C LEU A 541 -3.86 -49.26 6.82
N ILE A 542 -3.54 -50.42 6.25
CA ILE A 542 -4.08 -50.86 4.95
C ILE A 542 -5.57 -51.23 5.06
N GLU A 543 -6.01 -51.68 6.24
CA GLU A 543 -7.44 -51.89 6.52
C GLU A 543 -8.22 -50.58 6.65
N LEU A 544 -7.63 -49.55 7.24
CA LEU A 544 -8.28 -48.24 7.46
C LEU A 544 -8.24 -47.34 6.23
N PHE A 545 -7.16 -47.37 5.45
CA PHE A 545 -6.95 -46.47 4.32
C PHE A 545 -6.46 -47.22 3.08
N PRO A 546 -6.96 -46.86 1.89
CA PRO A 546 -6.49 -47.48 0.66
C PRO A 546 -5.03 -47.10 0.37
N LEU A 547 -4.26 -48.05 -0.16
CA LEU A 547 -2.82 -47.90 -0.41
C LEU A 547 -2.46 -46.64 -1.21
N TRP A 548 -3.24 -46.29 -2.24
CA TRP A 548 -2.98 -45.10 -3.05
C TRP A 548 -3.03 -43.80 -2.24
N LEU A 549 -3.89 -43.74 -1.21
CA LEU A 549 -4.02 -42.57 -0.34
C LEU A 549 -2.83 -42.46 0.61
N LEU A 550 -2.35 -43.58 1.15
CA LEU A 550 -1.14 -43.62 1.97
C LEU A 550 0.10 -43.18 1.19
N TRP A 551 0.23 -43.60 -0.08
CA TRP A 551 1.30 -43.13 -0.95
C TRP A 551 1.18 -41.64 -1.27
N LEU A 552 -0.03 -41.14 -1.49
CA LEU A 552 -0.27 -39.72 -1.75
C LEU A 552 0.06 -38.84 -0.53
N THR A 553 -0.31 -39.27 0.68
CA THR A 553 0.03 -38.53 1.91
C THR A 553 1.52 -38.59 2.22
N LEU A 554 2.16 -39.74 2.03
CA LEU A 554 3.62 -39.88 2.18
C LEU A 554 4.35 -39.01 1.15
N LEU A 555 3.90 -39.00 -0.11
CA LEU A 555 4.43 -38.12 -1.15
C LEU A 555 4.33 -36.67 -0.68
N ASN A 556 3.15 -36.20 -0.24
CA ASN A 556 2.99 -34.83 0.25
C ASN A 556 3.91 -34.50 1.42
N PHE A 557 4.06 -35.43 2.36
CA PHE A 557 4.95 -35.24 3.50
C PHE A 557 6.39 -35.08 3.04
N VAL A 558 6.93 -36.00 2.25
CA VAL A 558 8.32 -35.96 1.81
C VAL A 558 8.55 -34.82 0.81
N PHE A 559 7.81 -34.82 -0.30
CA PHE A 559 7.94 -33.86 -1.39
C PHE A 559 7.65 -32.43 -0.92
N GLY A 560 6.59 -32.24 -0.13
CA GLY A 560 6.20 -30.92 0.35
C GLY A 560 7.25 -30.30 1.26
N ASN A 561 7.75 -31.05 2.25
CA ASN A 561 8.80 -30.56 3.13
C ASN A 561 10.11 -30.31 2.35
N VAL A 562 10.55 -31.25 1.52
CA VAL A 562 11.80 -31.13 0.76
C VAL A 562 11.78 -29.92 -0.18
N ILE A 563 10.68 -29.72 -0.91
CA ILE A 563 10.54 -28.57 -1.82
C ILE A 563 10.56 -27.27 -1.04
N MET A 564 9.81 -27.18 0.04
CA MET A 564 9.73 -25.91 0.77
C MET A 564 11.06 -25.57 1.47
N ILE A 565 11.79 -26.58 1.98
CA ILE A 565 13.17 -26.43 2.44
C ILE A 565 14.05 -25.90 1.30
N TYR A 566 14.02 -26.53 0.13
CA TYR A 566 14.80 -26.12 -1.03
C TYR A 566 14.48 -24.68 -1.46
N LEU A 567 13.21 -24.33 -1.60
CA LEU A 567 12.76 -22.99 -1.96
C LEU A 567 13.22 -21.94 -0.95
N SER A 568 13.15 -22.24 0.35
CA SER A 568 13.68 -21.33 1.38
C SER A 568 15.20 -21.19 1.33
N MET A 569 15.94 -22.21 0.88
CA MET A 569 17.40 -22.10 0.69
C MET A 569 17.77 -21.17 -0.47
N MET A 570 16.95 -21.08 -1.52
CA MET A 570 17.25 -20.27 -2.72
C MET A 570 17.41 -18.78 -2.40
N GLY A 571 16.59 -18.23 -1.49
CA GLY A 571 16.66 -16.84 -1.02
C GLY A 571 18.08 -16.41 -0.61
N PRO A 572 18.65 -17.04 0.42
CA PRO A 572 20.02 -16.78 0.87
C PRO A 572 21.10 -16.87 -0.20
N TYR A 573 21.00 -17.80 -1.14
CA TYR A 573 22.00 -17.93 -2.21
C TYR A 573 22.03 -16.68 -3.10
N LYS A 574 20.86 -16.17 -3.50
CA LYS A 574 20.75 -14.96 -4.32
C LYS A 574 21.27 -13.72 -3.60
N ARG A 575 20.96 -13.61 -2.30
CA ARG A 575 21.33 -12.43 -1.50
C ARG A 575 22.72 -12.51 -0.86
N GLY A 576 23.45 -13.61 -1.06
CA GLY A 576 24.76 -13.82 -0.43
C GLY A 576 24.72 -14.07 1.08
N THR A 577 23.55 -14.31 1.66
CA THR A 577 23.36 -14.54 3.11
C THR A 577 23.49 -16.02 3.48
N PHE A 578 24.55 -16.69 3.01
CA PHE A 578 24.74 -18.15 3.11
C PHE A 578 24.62 -18.73 4.53
N HIS A 579 24.91 -17.92 5.55
CA HIS A 579 24.75 -18.30 6.96
C HIS A 579 23.31 -18.69 7.36
N LEU A 580 22.31 -18.34 6.54
CA LEU A 580 20.90 -18.69 6.74
C LEU A 580 20.51 -20.05 6.12
N VAL A 581 21.29 -20.60 5.19
CA VAL A 581 20.89 -21.77 4.37
C VAL A 581 20.49 -22.98 5.22
N LEU A 582 21.27 -23.31 6.27
CA LEU A 582 20.96 -24.45 7.12
C LEU A 582 19.73 -24.24 8.02
N TRP A 583 19.34 -23.00 8.28
CA TRP A 583 18.12 -22.70 9.05
C TRP A 583 16.87 -23.10 8.27
N ALA A 584 16.94 -23.20 6.95
CA ALA A 584 15.87 -23.72 6.12
C ALA A 584 15.54 -25.19 6.43
N LEU A 585 16.32 -25.93 7.23
CA LEU A 585 15.94 -27.26 7.71
C LEU A 585 14.89 -27.22 8.85
N LEU A 586 14.70 -26.08 9.51
CA LEU A 586 13.71 -25.90 10.61
C LEU A 586 12.31 -25.53 10.13
N ASN A 587 12.16 -25.39 8.83
CA ASN A 587 10.93 -25.10 8.12
C ASN A 587 9.75 -26.02 8.56
N PRO A 588 9.93 -27.37 8.72
CA PRO A 588 8.91 -28.27 9.30
C PRO A 588 8.31 -27.81 10.63
N VAL A 589 9.12 -27.18 11.49
CA VAL A 589 8.70 -26.65 12.78
C VAL A 589 8.05 -25.27 12.60
N TYR A 590 8.61 -24.44 11.71
CA TYR A 590 8.10 -23.10 11.42
C TYR A 590 6.68 -23.11 10.81
N TRP A 591 6.31 -24.15 10.05
CA TRP A 591 4.92 -24.31 9.56
C TRP A 591 3.91 -24.67 10.63
N LEU A 592 4.33 -25.28 11.75
CA LEU A 592 3.43 -25.48 12.90
C LEU A 592 3.00 -24.14 13.48
N LEU A 593 3.91 -23.17 13.57
CA LEU A 593 3.59 -21.81 14.02
C LEU A 593 2.60 -21.12 13.05
N HIS A 594 2.81 -21.28 11.74
CA HIS A 594 1.84 -20.82 10.73
C HIS A 594 0.48 -21.49 10.86
N SER A 595 0.44 -22.79 11.16
CA SER A 595 -0.81 -23.52 11.36
C SER A 595 -1.58 -23.02 12.57
N ILE A 596 -0.89 -22.80 13.71
CA ILE A 596 -1.49 -22.19 14.91
C ILE A 596 -2.07 -20.81 14.57
N ALA A 597 -1.31 -19.98 13.85
CA ALA A 597 -1.76 -18.68 13.39
C ALA A 597 -2.96 -18.78 12.43
N ALA A 598 -3.01 -19.79 11.55
CA ALA A 598 -4.11 -20.02 10.62
C ALA A 598 -5.42 -20.38 11.33
N TYR A 599 -5.37 -21.27 12.33
CA TYR A 599 -6.54 -21.60 13.15
C TYR A 599 -7.04 -20.40 13.95
N LYS A 600 -6.12 -19.63 14.54
CA LYS A 600 -6.47 -18.37 15.21
C LYS A 600 -7.11 -17.37 14.23
N GLY A 601 -6.55 -17.22 13.04
CA GLY A 601 -7.06 -16.36 11.98
C GLY A 601 -8.45 -16.79 11.50
N LEU A 602 -8.69 -18.10 11.35
CA LEU A 602 -10.00 -18.67 11.01
C LEU A 602 -11.04 -18.37 12.10
N TRP A 603 -10.68 -18.57 13.37
CA TRP A 603 -11.55 -18.23 14.49
C TRP A 603 -11.90 -16.73 14.52
N GLN A 604 -10.90 -15.87 14.30
CA GLN A 604 -11.11 -14.42 14.22
C GLN A 604 -11.94 -14.02 13.00
N LEU A 605 -11.81 -14.70 11.85
CA LEU A 605 -12.64 -14.44 10.67
C LEU A 605 -14.13 -14.61 10.98
N LEU A 606 -14.46 -15.64 11.78
CA LEU A 606 -15.84 -15.97 12.16
C LEU A 606 -16.39 -15.07 13.27
N THR A 607 -15.54 -14.68 14.24
CA THR A 607 -15.98 -13.97 15.45
C THR A 607 -15.75 -12.46 15.40
N LYS A 608 -14.68 -12.00 14.74
CA LYS A 608 -14.21 -10.61 14.71
C LYS A 608 -13.51 -10.30 13.37
N PRO A 609 -14.22 -10.34 12.22
CA PRO A 609 -13.60 -10.30 10.90
C PRO A 609 -12.73 -9.06 10.67
N HIS A 610 -13.21 -7.89 11.05
CA HIS A 610 -12.51 -6.61 10.87
C HIS A 610 -11.56 -6.24 12.01
N TYR A 611 -11.39 -7.11 13.01
CA TYR A 611 -10.50 -6.80 14.13
C TYR A 611 -9.04 -6.78 13.66
N TRP A 612 -8.38 -5.64 13.83
CA TRP A 612 -6.97 -5.46 13.56
C TRP A 612 -6.16 -5.80 14.81
N GLU A 613 -5.37 -6.87 14.74
CA GLU A 613 -4.48 -7.25 15.84
C GLU A 613 -3.15 -6.50 15.69
N LYS A 614 -3.01 -5.37 16.39
CA LYS A 614 -1.79 -4.53 16.33
C LYS A 614 -0.58 -5.33 16.81
N THR A 615 0.51 -5.21 16.07
CA THR A 615 1.82 -5.75 16.41
C THR A 615 2.66 -4.67 17.06
N GLU A 616 3.53 -5.07 17.98
CA GLU A 616 4.55 -4.18 18.54
C GLU A 616 5.76 -4.17 17.60
N HIS A 617 6.24 -2.97 17.28
CA HIS A 617 7.44 -2.66 16.48
C HIS A 617 8.52 -2.09 17.41
N GLY A 618 9.78 -2.07 16.98
CA GLY A 618 10.90 -1.61 17.81
C GLY A 618 11.26 -2.56 18.95
N LEU A 619 11.02 -3.86 18.78
CA LEU A 619 11.37 -4.88 19.78
C LEU A 619 12.83 -5.34 19.64
N THR A 620 13.47 -5.03 18.51
CA THR A 620 14.85 -5.40 18.24
C THR A 620 15.80 -4.69 19.20
N THR A 621 16.76 -5.46 19.68
CA THR A 621 17.93 -4.92 20.40
C THR A 621 19.05 -4.54 19.43
N HIS A 622 18.88 -4.84 18.13
CA HIS A 622 19.86 -4.56 17.11
C HIS A 622 19.78 -3.09 16.69
N VAL A 623 20.79 -2.32 17.04
CA VAL A 623 20.96 -0.98 16.49
C VAL A 623 21.48 -1.14 15.05
N GLN A 624 20.82 -0.48 14.09
CA GLN A 624 21.32 -0.38 12.73
C GLN A 624 22.58 0.49 12.79
N HIS A 625 23.75 -0.15 12.88
CA HIS A 625 25.03 0.54 12.72
C HIS A 625 25.27 0.67 11.23
N ASP A 626 25.22 1.90 10.73
CA ASP A 626 25.58 2.27 9.36
C ASP A 626 27.00 1.80 8.99
#